data_AF-A0A382R689-F1
#
_entry.id   AF-A0A382R689-F1
#
_cell.length_a   1.000
_cell.length_b   1.000
_cell.length_c   1.000
_cell.angle_alpha   90.00
_cell.angle_beta   90.00
_cell.angle_gamma   90.00
#
_symmetry.space_group_name_H-M   'P 1'
#
loop_
_entity.id
_entity.type
_entity.pdbx_description
1 polymer ?
#
loop_
_entity_poly.entity_id
_entity_poly.type
_entity_poly.pdbx_seq_one_letter_code
_entity_poly.pdbx_strand_id
1 'polypeptide(L)' 'DLHIIELSKKVDLAVAAWGNEGSLLNRDKEIKKILPNLMCLKINKSGQPAHPLYQKKDLKLIKYS' A
#
# COMPACT_ATOMS: atom_id res chain seq x y z
N ASP A 1 4.79 8.82 11.30
CA ASP A 1 4.31 7.45 11.58
C ASP A 1 3.16 7.40 12.56
N LEU A 2 3.20 8.19 13.64
CA LEU A 2 2.14 8.27 14.65
C LEU A 2 0.72 8.37 14.06
N HIS A 3 0.47 9.28 13.12
CA HIS A 3 -0.86 9.41 12.50
C HIS A 3 -1.27 8.20 11.66
N ILE A 4 -0.32 7.54 10.98
CA ILE A 4 -0.60 6.32 10.22
C ILE A 4 -1.04 5.20 11.17
N ILE A 5 -0.35 5.06 12.31
CA ILE A 5 -0.67 4.09 13.36
C ILE A 5 -2.02 4.40 14.02
N GLU A 6 -2.32 5.67 14.26
CA GLU A 6 -3.58 6.06 14.87
C GLU A 6 -4.76 5.80 13.94
N LEU A 7 -4.63 6.15 12.66
CA LEU A 7 -5.68 5.94 11.66
C LEU A 7 -5.84 4.46 11.33
N SER A 8 -4.77 3.66 11.32
CA SER A 8 -4.86 2.23 11.02
C SER A 8 -5.71 1.46 12.02
N LYS A 9 -5.88 1.97 13.25
CA LYS A 9 -6.77 1.39 14.27
C LYS A 9 -8.24 1.76 14.06
N LYS A 10 -8.54 2.72 13.19
CA LYS A 10 -9.87 3.29 12.95
C LYS A 10 -10.44 2.92 11.59
N VAL A 11 -9.77 2.06 10.84
CA VAL A 11 -10.17 1.63 9.48
C VAL A 11 -10.28 0.12 9.42
N ASP A 12 -11.25 -0.38 8.67
CA ASP A 12 -11.38 -1.82 8.41
C ASP A 12 -10.39 -2.31 7.35
N LEU A 13 -9.90 -1.39 6.51
CA LEU A 13 -9.10 -1.70 5.32
C LEU A 13 -8.09 -0.59 5.03
N ALA A 14 -6.82 -0.96 4.83
CA ALA A 14 -5.77 -0.07 4.36
C ALA A 14 -5.32 -0.49 2.96
N VAL A 15 -5.28 0.47 2.02
CA VAL A 15 -4.89 0.23 0.62
C VAL A 15 -3.69 1.08 0.26
N ALA A 16 -2.60 0.44 -0.13
CA ALA A 16 -1.43 1.08 -0.69
C ALA A 16 -1.57 1.29 -2.20
N ALA A 17 -1.18 2.47 -2.65
CA ALA A 17 -1.27 2.87 -4.05
C ALA A 17 -0.20 3.92 -4.44
N TRP A 18 1.01 3.81 -3.89
CA TRP A 18 2.05 4.84 -4.00
C TRP A 18 2.92 4.78 -5.27
N GLY A 19 2.90 3.68 -6.03
CA GLY A 19 3.63 3.56 -7.30
C GLY A 19 5.10 3.18 -7.13
N ASN A 20 5.89 3.45 -8.17
CA ASN A 20 7.27 2.95 -8.29
C ASN A 20 8.20 3.48 -7.20
N GLU A 21 8.03 4.73 -6.78
CA GLU A 21 8.92 5.43 -5.85
C GLU A 21 8.63 5.12 -4.37
N GLY A 22 7.78 4.12 -4.09
CA GLY A 22 7.46 3.68 -2.73
C GLY A 22 8.66 3.26 -1.88
N SER A 23 9.69 2.74 -2.54
CA SER A 23 10.92 2.29 -1.89
C SER A 23 11.89 3.41 -1.56
N LEU A 24 11.55 4.67 -1.88
CA LEU A 24 12.37 5.82 -1.53
C LEU A 24 12.66 5.79 -0.02
N LEU A 25 13.96 5.80 0.33
CA LEU A 25 14.44 5.69 1.71
C LEU A 25 13.93 4.45 2.48
N ASN A 26 13.63 3.34 1.77
CA ASN A 26 13.05 2.11 2.33
C ASN A 26 11.68 2.30 3.00
N ARG A 27 10.93 3.33 2.59
CA ARG A 27 9.68 3.69 3.25
C ARG A 27 8.61 2.61 3.15
N ASP A 28 8.54 1.92 2.01
CA ASP A 28 7.68 0.75 1.80
C ASP A 28 7.87 -0.33 2.89
N LYS A 29 9.12 -0.65 3.23
CA LYS A 29 9.44 -1.66 4.25
C LYS A 29 9.03 -1.22 5.65
N GLU A 30 9.20 0.05 5.98
CA GLU A 30 8.75 0.60 7.27
C GLU A 30 7.24 0.55 7.40
N ILE A 31 6.52 0.98 6.35
CA ILE A 31 5.05 0.93 6.32
C ILE A 31 4.54 -0.50 6.44
N LYS A 32 5.18 -1.49 5.81
CA LYS A 32 4.81 -2.90 5.96
C LYS A 32 4.91 -3.40 7.41
N LYS A 33 5.90 -2.92 8.18
CA LYS A 33 6.03 -3.25 9.61
C LYS A 33 4.91 -2.61 10.43
N ILE A 34 4.48 -1.41 10.05
CA ILE A 34 3.41 -0.66 10.73
C ILE A 34 2.02 -1.19 10.37
N LEU A 35 1.83 -1.62 9.12
CA LEU A 35 0.56 -2.06 8.54
C LEU A 35 0.69 -3.48 7.96
N PRO A 36 0.61 -4.53 8.79
CA PRO A 36 0.83 -5.92 8.34
C PRO A 36 -0.28 -6.47 7.42
N ASN A 37 -1.45 -5.84 7.40
CA ASN A 37 -2.60 -6.24 6.57
C ASN A 37 -2.86 -5.25 5.42
N LEU A 38 -1.78 -4.71 4.86
CA LEU A 38 -1.87 -3.76 3.75
C LEU A 38 -2.35 -4.45 2.48
N MET A 39 -3.31 -3.84 1.80
CA MET A 39 -3.83 -4.30 0.52
C MET A 39 -3.34 -3.39 -0.61
N CYS A 40 -3.46 -3.81 -1.85
CA CYS A 40 -3.23 -2.96 -3.02
C CYS A 40 -4.12 -3.39 -4.18
N LEU A 41 -4.28 -2.52 -5.18
CA LEU A 41 -5.01 -2.86 -6.42
C LEU A 41 -4.21 -3.81 -7.31
N LYS A 42 -2.89 -3.66 -7.30
CA LYS A 42 -1.95 -4.39 -8.15
C LYS A 42 -0.53 -4.20 -7.61
N ILE A 43 0.30 -5.22 -7.77
CA ILE A 43 1.75 -5.11 -7.58
C ILE A 43 2.39 -4.88 -8.97
N ASN A 44 3.21 -3.83 -9.09
CA ASN A 44 3.92 -3.49 -10.31
C ASN A 44 5.16 -4.39 -10.51
N LYS A 45 5.91 -4.16 -11.60
CA LYS A 45 7.14 -4.91 -11.90
C LYS A 45 8.26 -4.71 -10.87
N SER A 46 8.27 -3.59 -10.14
CA SER A 46 9.27 -3.32 -9.10
C SER A 46 8.88 -3.90 -7.73
N GLY A 47 7.78 -4.65 -7.63
CA GLY A 47 7.32 -5.20 -6.36
C GLY A 47 6.59 -4.19 -5.46
N GLN A 48 6.21 -3.03 -6.00
CA GLN A 48 5.51 -1.97 -5.28
C GLN A 48 4.00 -1.94 -5.63
N PRO A 49 3.12 -1.45 -4.75
CA PRO A 49 1.73 -1.16 -5.03
C PRO A 49 1.61 -0.16 -6.19
N ALA A 50 0.91 -0.52 -7.25
CA ALA A 50 0.75 0.32 -8.42
C ALA A 50 -0.03 1.62 -8.10
N HIS A 51 0.31 2.70 -8.80
CA HIS A 51 -0.41 3.97 -8.68
C HIS A 51 -1.87 3.83 -9.17
N PRO A 52 -2.86 4.45 -8.50
CA PRO A 52 -4.27 4.21 -8.79
C PRO A 52 -4.73 4.84 -10.11
N LEU A 53 -4.09 5.93 -10.56
CA LEU A 53 -4.52 6.73 -11.73
C LEU A 53 -4.66 5.95 -13.05
N TYR A 54 -3.96 4.82 -13.20
CA TYR A 54 -3.97 4.01 -14.43
C TYR A 54 -4.46 2.57 -14.22
N GLN A 55 -5.18 2.32 -13.12
CA GLN A 55 -5.75 1.01 -12.84
C GLN A 55 -7.14 0.87 -13.46
N LYS A 56 -7.50 -0.36 -13.84
CA LYS A 56 -8.87 -0.65 -14.27
C LYS A 56 -9.83 -0.52 -13.07
N LYS A 57 -11.04 -0.01 -13.33
CA LYS A 57 -12.06 0.23 -12.30
C LYS A 57 -12.58 -1.04 -11.60
N ASP A 58 -12.41 -2.19 -12.23
CA ASP A 58 -12.95 -3.49 -11.80
C ASP A 58 -11.94 -4.36 -11.06
N LEU A 59 -10.72 -3.85 -10.80
CA LEU A 59 -9.72 -4.56 -10.02
C LEU A 59 -10.23 -4.83 -8.61
N LYS A 60 -9.93 -6.04 -8.13
CA LYS A 60 -10.13 -6.44 -6.75
C LYS A 60 -8.85 -6.21 -5.97
N LEU A 61 -8.99 -5.86 -4.70
CA LEU A 61 -7.86 -5.71 -3.80
C LEU A 61 -7.18 -7.05 -3.58
N ILE A 62 -5.85 -7.02 -3.58
CA ILE A 62 -4.99 -8.16 -3.26
C ILE A 62 -4.10 -7.81 -2.07
N LYS A 63 -3.67 -8.82 -1.32
CA LYS A 63 -2.75 -8.61 -0.21
C LYS A 63 -1.41 -8.11 -0.72
N TYR A 64 -0.89 -7.06 -0.10
CA TYR A 64 0.46 -6.58 -0.36
C TYR A 64 1.42 -7.26 0.63
N SER A 65 1.96 -8.40 0.20
CA SER A 65 3.00 -9.19 0.89
C SER A 65 4.35 -8.50 0.81
#